data_AF-A0A8J8IVA8-F1
#
_entry.id   AF-A0A8J8IVA8-F1
#
_cell.length_a   1.000
_cell.length_b   1.000
_cell.length_c   1.000
_cell.angle_alpha   90.00
_cell.angle_beta   90.00
_cell.angle_gamma   90.00
#
_symmetry.space_group_name_H-M   'P 1'
#
loop_
_entity.id
_entity.type
_entity.pdbx_description
1 polymer ?
#
loop_
_entity_poly.entity_id
_entity_poly.type
_entity_poly.pdbx_seq_one_letter_code
_entity_poly.pdbx_strand_id
1 'polypeptide(L)'
;MEFLECIKKQIIQDTRLKNELYSLILYGSFVRGDFIENVSDLDFFAVILKDESVIPKLKQILEYCTKEINAVEVDLAWEYLENIGDPLSKGVPFKFLTIYQEDFLENHIVVYGKDIADILPEYKFEDLLGWRIERILKLIKRSKGNSKLMHILAGETVRLLALINGAKSLKKNDIMNILEKIRDEEALEIYKAYLDGRKLKFDEEFLVKFIEARIEKIKKASSDSPPLGAI
;
A
#
# COMPACT_ATOMS: atom_id res chain seq x y z
N MET A 1 -16.65 8.53 -13.50
CA MET A 1 -15.33 9.09 -13.90
C MET A 1 -14.99 8.52 -15.26
N GLU A 2 -14.64 9.35 -16.23
CA GLU A 2 -14.54 8.92 -17.64
C GLU A 2 -13.52 7.79 -17.87
N PHE A 3 -12.38 7.80 -17.16
CA PHE A 3 -11.38 6.74 -17.29
C PHE A 3 -11.85 5.38 -16.75
N LEU A 4 -12.68 5.34 -15.69
CA LEU A 4 -13.20 4.09 -15.15
C LEU A 4 -14.12 3.40 -16.18
N GLU A 5 -14.92 4.19 -16.89
CA GLU A 5 -15.76 3.68 -17.98
C GLU A 5 -14.93 3.25 -19.19
N CYS A 6 -13.84 3.95 -19.50
CA CYS A 6 -12.85 3.50 -20.49
C CYS A 6 -12.30 2.11 -20.13
N ILE A 7 -11.84 1.92 -18.89
CA ILE A 7 -11.28 0.64 -18.42
C ILE A 7 -12.30 -0.49 -18.53
N LYS A 8 -13.51 -0.28 -17.98
CA LYS A 8 -14.60 -1.27 -18.03
C LYS A 8 -14.92 -1.67 -19.47
N LYS A 9 -15.03 -0.70 -20.38
CA LYS A 9 -15.33 -0.95 -21.79
C LYS A 9 -14.25 -1.79 -22.46
N GLN A 10 -12.98 -1.47 -22.24
CA GLN A 10 -11.85 -2.22 -22.81
C GLN A 10 -11.80 -3.66 -22.28
N ILE A 11 -12.03 -3.87 -20.98
CA ILE A 11 -12.08 -5.21 -20.38
C ILE A 11 -13.23 -6.05 -20.98
N ILE A 12 -14.43 -5.47 -21.13
CA ILE A 12 -15.60 -6.17 -21.68
C ILE A 12 -15.38 -6.59 -23.14
N GLN A 13 -14.63 -5.80 -23.91
CA GLN A 13 -14.32 -6.09 -25.31
C GLN A 13 -13.24 -7.17 -25.49
N ASP A 14 -12.45 -7.44 -24.46
CA ASP A 14 -11.43 -8.49 -24.46
C ASP A 14 -11.98 -9.74 -23.76
N THR A 15 -12.37 -10.74 -24.57
CA THR A 15 -12.97 -11.99 -24.08
C THR A 15 -12.11 -12.70 -23.04
N ARG A 16 -10.78 -12.64 -23.17
CA ARG A 16 -9.88 -13.35 -22.24
C ARG A 16 -9.84 -12.63 -20.89
N LEU A 17 -9.65 -11.31 -20.91
CA LEU A 17 -9.73 -10.50 -19.68
C LEU A 17 -11.08 -10.65 -18.99
N LYS A 18 -12.17 -10.55 -19.76
CA LYS A 18 -13.53 -10.70 -19.23
C LYS A 18 -13.75 -12.01 -18.47
N ASN A 19 -13.16 -13.10 -18.98
CA ASN A 19 -13.33 -14.44 -18.43
C ASN A 19 -12.37 -14.75 -17.27
N GLU A 20 -11.18 -14.15 -17.26
CA GLU A 20 -10.13 -14.46 -16.27
C GLU A 20 -10.08 -13.46 -15.10
N LEU A 21 -10.55 -12.23 -15.30
CA LEU A 21 -10.54 -11.19 -14.27
C LEU A 21 -11.78 -11.33 -13.38
N TYR A 22 -11.58 -11.79 -12.15
CA TYR A 22 -12.63 -11.86 -11.13
C TYR A 22 -13.00 -10.47 -10.60
N SER A 23 -11.98 -9.64 -10.35
CA SER A 23 -12.14 -8.29 -9.84
C SER A 23 -11.01 -7.39 -10.30
N LEU A 24 -11.33 -6.12 -10.54
CA LEU A 24 -10.36 -5.03 -10.63
C LEU A 24 -10.80 -3.91 -9.71
N ILE A 25 -9.91 -3.52 -8.82
CA ILE A 25 -10.18 -2.59 -7.74
C ILE A 25 -9.19 -1.42 -7.86
N LEU A 26 -9.72 -0.20 -7.88
CA LEU A 26 -8.95 1.02 -7.70
C LEU A 26 -8.94 1.35 -6.20
N TYR A 27 -7.80 1.66 -5.63
CA TYR A 27 -7.69 1.95 -4.20
C TYR A 27 -6.62 3.02 -3.91
N GLY A 28 -6.35 3.26 -2.64
CA GLY A 28 -5.23 4.09 -2.21
C GLY A 28 -5.54 5.59 -2.29
N SER A 29 -4.51 6.39 -2.57
CA SER A 29 -4.61 7.85 -2.35
C SER A 29 -5.63 8.56 -3.25
N PHE A 30 -5.87 7.99 -4.42
CA PHE A 30 -6.87 8.50 -5.35
C PHE A 30 -8.29 8.38 -4.80
N VAL A 31 -8.64 7.22 -4.24
CA VAL A 31 -9.96 6.97 -3.65
C VAL A 31 -10.10 7.69 -2.31
N ARG A 32 -9.04 7.72 -1.48
CA ARG A 32 -9.00 8.48 -0.22
C ARG A 32 -9.20 9.99 -0.37
N GLY A 33 -8.99 10.52 -1.58
CA GLY A 33 -9.07 11.95 -1.88
C GLY A 33 -7.84 12.75 -1.45
N ASP A 34 -6.69 12.10 -1.27
CA ASP A 34 -5.41 12.74 -0.93
C ASP A 34 -4.33 12.52 -2.01
N PHE A 35 -4.75 12.23 -3.24
CA PHE A 35 -3.89 12.11 -4.42
C PHE A 35 -3.24 13.46 -4.78
N ILE A 36 -1.97 13.41 -5.15
CA ILE A 36 -1.19 14.57 -5.58
C ILE A 36 -0.64 14.26 -6.96
N GLU A 37 -1.03 15.06 -7.96
CA GLU A 37 -0.54 14.95 -9.33
C GLU A 37 1.00 15.03 -9.39
N ASN A 38 1.60 14.22 -10.25
CA ASN A 38 3.05 14.09 -10.45
C ASN A 38 3.84 13.64 -9.21
N VAL A 39 3.16 13.19 -8.15
CA VAL A 39 3.78 12.68 -6.92
C VAL A 39 3.22 11.32 -6.54
N SER A 40 1.91 11.13 -6.67
CA SER A 40 1.22 9.90 -6.24
C SER A 40 1.17 8.89 -7.38
N ASP A 41 1.25 7.63 -6.99
CA ASP A 41 0.95 6.50 -7.86
C ASP A 41 -0.58 6.32 -7.94
N LEU A 42 -1.05 5.66 -9.00
CA LEU A 42 -2.44 5.25 -9.14
C LEU A 42 -2.52 3.74 -8.94
N ASP A 43 -3.02 3.32 -7.78
CA ASP A 43 -2.94 1.94 -7.30
C ASP A 43 -4.16 1.11 -7.73
N PHE A 44 -3.91 0.05 -8.50
CA PHE A 44 -4.91 -0.96 -8.86
C PHE A 44 -4.54 -2.33 -8.29
N PHE A 45 -5.58 -3.10 -7.94
CA PHE A 45 -5.47 -4.49 -7.54
C PHE A 45 -6.36 -5.36 -8.41
N ALA A 46 -5.77 -6.36 -9.08
CA ALA A 46 -6.48 -7.33 -9.90
C ALA A 46 -6.56 -8.68 -9.20
N VAL A 47 -7.76 -9.27 -9.16
CA VAL A 47 -7.96 -10.64 -8.72
C VAL A 47 -8.26 -11.49 -9.95
N ILE A 48 -7.41 -12.48 -10.21
CA ILE A 48 -7.51 -13.35 -11.38
C ILE A 48 -7.98 -14.75 -10.99
N LEU A 49 -8.65 -15.43 -11.91
CA LEU A 49 -9.13 -16.79 -11.68
C LEU A 49 -8.01 -17.81 -11.85
N LYS A 50 -7.36 -17.85 -13.01
CA LYS A 50 -6.38 -18.90 -13.35
C LYS A 50 -5.23 -18.43 -14.23
N ASP A 51 -5.47 -17.55 -15.18
CA ASP A 51 -4.49 -17.21 -16.20
C ASP A 51 -3.90 -15.80 -16.01
N GLU A 52 -2.74 -15.73 -15.36
CA GLU A 52 -2.02 -14.47 -15.12
C GLU A 52 -1.50 -13.77 -16.38
N SER A 53 -1.49 -14.45 -17.55
CA SER A 53 -0.99 -13.83 -18.77
C SER A 53 -1.90 -12.71 -19.32
N VAL A 54 -3.06 -12.49 -18.70
CA VAL A 54 -3.91 -11.32 -18.96
C VAL A 54 -3.39 -10.03 -18.32
N ILE A 55 -2.52 -10.12 -17.30
CA ILE A 55 -2.02 -8.97 -16.53
C ILE A 55 -1.26 -7.94 -17.41
N PRO A 56 -0.35 -8.32 -18.32
CA PRO A 56 0.31 -7.34 -19.19
C PRO A 56 -0.67 -6.53 -20.05
N LYS A 57 -1.72 -7.19 -20.57
CA LYS A 57 -2.77 -6.53 -21.36
C LYS A 57 -3.62 -5.61 -20.49
N LEU A 58 -3.96 -6.04 -19.28
CA LEU A 58 -4.67 -5.22 -18.31
C LEU A 58 -3.88 -3.95 -17.99
N LYS A 59 -2.57 -4.08 -17.70
CA LYS A 59 -1.69 -2.94 -17.43
C LYS A 59 -1.70 -1.91 -18.56
N GLN A 60 -1.62 -2.35 -19.81
CA GLN A 60 -1.71 -1.46 -20.98
C GLN A 60 -3.05 -0.70 -21.03
N ILE A 61 -4.16 -1.37 -20.72
CA ILE A 61 -5.49 -0.73 -20.68
C ILE A 61 -5.52 0.34 -19.59
N LEU A 62 -4.99 0.03 -18.40
CA LEU A 62 -4.94 0.98 -17.29
C LEU A 62 -4.13 2.22 -17.68
N GLU A 63 -2.89 2.03 -18.12
CA GLU A 63 -1.99 3.12 -18.57
C GLU A 63 -2.63 3.99 -19.66
N TYR A 64 -3.31 3.37 -20.63
CA TYR A 64 -3.98 4.10 -21.70
C TYR A 64 -5.15 4.95 -21.18
N CYS A 65 -6.05 4.34 -20.38
CA CYS A 65 -7.25 5.02 -19.91
C CYS A 65 -6.94 6.08 -18.84
N THR A 66 -5.83 5.95 -18.08
CA THR A 66 -5.49 6.86 -16.97
C THR A 66 -4.44 7.91 -17.34
N LYS A 67 -4.03 8.00 -18.60
CA LYS A 67 -2.98 8.93 -19.07
C LYS A 67 -3.17 10.40 -18.66
N GLU A 68 -4.42 10.84 -18.44
CA GLU A 68 -4.77 12.24 -18.10
C GLU A 68 -4.83 12.50 -16.59
N ILE A 69 -4.61 11.47 -15.75
CA ILE A 69 -4.64 11.57 -14.28
C ILE A 69 -3.33 12.14 -13.71
N ASN A 70 -2.28 12.26 -14.54
CA ASN A 70 -0.96 12.74 -14.12
C ASN A 70 -0.38 11.96 -12.93
N ALA A 71 -0.62 10.65 -12.86
CA ALA A 71 0.02 9.78 -11.87
C ALA A 71 1.50 9.54 -12.24
N VAL A 72 2.35 9.36 -11.24
CA VAL A 72 3.77 9.04 -11.46
C VAL A 72 3.93 7.65 -12.06
N GLU A 73 3.18 6.69 -11.52
CA GLU A 73 3.17 5.31 -11.95
C GLU A 73 1.73 4.78 -11.84
N VAL A 74 1.34 3.91 -12.78
CA VAL A 74 0.12 3.09 -12.65
C VAL A 74 0.57 1.76 -12.08
N ASP A 75 0.35 1.57 -10.78
CA ASP A 75 0.72 0.33 -10.10
C ASP A 75 -0.41 -0.70 -10.24
N LEU A 76 -0.04 -1.93 -10.58
CA LEU A 76 -0.96 -3.04 -10.73
C LEU A 76 -0.43 -4.24 -9.95
N ALA A 77 -0.87 -4.32 -8.69
CA ALA A 77 -0.75 -5.54 -7.92
C ALA A 77 -1.79 -6.56 -8.40
N TRP A 78 -1.49 -7.84 -8.29
CA TRP A 78 -2.45 -8.89 -8.61
C TRP A 78 -2.25 -10.15 -7.78
N GLU A 79 -3.32 -10.94 -7.64
CA GLU A 79 -3.31 -12.21 -6.93
C GLU A 79 -4.40 -13.15 -7.48
N TYR A 80 -4.22 -14.46 -7.27
CA TYR A 80 -5.23 -15.47 -7.58
C TYR A 80 -6.39 -15.45 -6.59
N LEU A 81 -7.61 -15.67 -7.07
CA LEU A 81 -8.82 -15.71 -6.25
C LEU A 81 -8.71 -16.72 -5.09
N GLU A 82 -8.08 -17.88 -5.32
CA GLU A 82 -7.91 -18.93 -4.30
C GLU A 82 -7.00 -18.52 -3.12
N ASN A 83 -6.17 -17.48 -3.32
CA ASN A 83 -5.24 -16.98 -2.31
C ASN A 83 -5.83 -15.83 -1.47
N ILE A 84 -6.91 -15.18 -1.93
CA ILE A 84 -7.52 -14.03 -1.25
C ILE A 84 -8.04 -14.36 0.15
N GLY A 85 -8.51 -15.59 0.36
CA GLY A 85 -8.99 -16.04 1.66
C GLY A 85 -7.89 -16.24 2.73
N ASP A 86 -6.61 -16.20 2.34
CA ASP A 86 -5.47 -16.25 3.28
C ASP A 86 -4.24 -15.54 2.67
N PRO A 87 -4.25 -14.19 2.61
CA PRO A 87 -3.17 -13.42 1.99
C PRO A 87 -1.81 -13.57 2.68
N LEU A 88 -1.78 -13.99 3.95
CA LEU A 88 -0.54 -14.18 4.69
C LEU A 88 0.18 -15.47 4.31
N SER A 89 -0.55 -16.53 3.99
CA SER A 89 0.03 -17.88 3.84
C SER A 89 -0.03 -18.44 2.42
N LYS A 90 -1.03 -18.04 1.61
CA LYS A 90 -1.27 -18.64 0.29
C LYS A 90 -0.78 -17.80 -0.90
N GLY A 91 -0.59 -16.50 -0.69
CA GLY A 91 -0.24 -15.56 -1.76
C GLY A 91 0.87 -14.58 -1.37
N VAL A 92 0.95 -13.49 -2.13
CA VAL A 92 1.79 -12.36 -1.79
C VAL A 92 1.10 -11.57 -0.68
N PRO A 93 1.73 -11.39 0.50
CA PRO A 93 1.12 -10.70 1.62
C PRO A 93 1.23 -9.18 1.40
N PHE A 94 0.41 -8.68 0.50
CA PHE A 94 0.31 -7.26 0.20
C PHE A 94 -0.13 -6.51 1.46
N LYS A 95 0.53 -5.38 1.73
CA LYS A 95 0.26 -4.57 2.92
C LYS A 95 -1.19 -4.09 3.00
N PHE A 96 -1.80 -3.78 1.85
CA PHE A 96 -3.20 -3.34 1.74
C PHE A 96 -4.22 -4.48 1.92
N LEU A 97 -3.81 -5.75 1.83
CA LEU A 97 -4.65 -6.91 2.17
C LEU A 97 -4.40 -7.42 3.60
N THR A 98 -3.48 -6.80 4.33
CA THR A 98 -3.01 -7.26 5.65
C THR A 98 -3.03 -6.11 6.65
N ILE A 99 -1.88 -5.50 6.96
CA ILE A 99 -1.78 -4.49 8.01
C ILE A 99 -2.52 -3.16 7.71
N TYR A 100 -2.80 -2.88 6.43
CA TYR A 100 -3.56 -1.70 5.99
C TYR A 100 -4.91 -2.10 5.36
N GLN A 101 -5.45 -3.24 5.78
CA GLN A 101 -6.70 -3.79 5.21
C GLN A 101 -7.90 -2.87 5.47
N GLU A 102 -8.03 -2.32 6.67
CA GLU A 102 -9.14 -1.41 6.99
C GLU A 102 -9.13 -0.18 6.06
N ASP A 103 -7.97 0.48 5.88
CA ASP A 103 -7.82 1.60 4.94
C ASP A 103 -8.18 1.20 3.50
N PHE A 104 -7.81 -0.02 3.08
CA PHE A 104 -8.17 -0.54 1.76
C PHE A 104 -9.69 -0.73 1.62
N LEU A 105 -10.34 -1.38 2.58
CA LEU A 105 -11.78 -1.66 2.56
C LEU A 105 -12.66 -0.41 2.68
N GLU A 106 -12.15 0.64 3.34
CA GLU A 106 -12.84 1.93 3.40
C GLU A 106 -12.65 2.76 2.12
N ASN A 107 -11.54 2.54 1.41
CA ASN A 107 -11.09 3.40 0.32
C ASN A 107 -10.77 2.61 -0.95
N HIS A 108 -11.69 1.74 -1.35
CA HIS A 108 -11.64 1.05 -2.63
C HIS A 108 -12.89 1.31 -3.49
N ILE A 109 -12.70 1.15 -4.79
CA ILE A 109 -13.76 1.17 -5.80
C ILE A 109 -13.59 -0.06 -6.68
N VAL A 110 -14.61 -0.91 -6.72
CA VAL A 110 -14.67 -2.01 -7.69
C VAL A 110 -14.91 -1.40 -9.08
N VAL A 111 -13.87 -1.43 -9.92
CA VAL A 111 -13.92 -0.95 -11.30
C VAL A 111 -14.57 -1.99 -12.20
N TYR A 112 -14.25 -3.27 -12.01
CA TYR A 112 -14.83 -4.36 -12.79
C TYR A 112 -14.96 -5.62 -11.92
N GLY A 113 -15.99 -6.43 -12.17
CA GLY A 113 -16.18 -7.71 -11.50
C GLY A 113 -16.86 -7.59 -10.15
N LYS A 114 -16.46 -8.42 -9.19
CA LYS A 114 -17.04 -8.50 -7.84
C LYS A 114 -16.14 -7.87 -6.79
N ASP A 115 -16.74 -7.36 -5.72
CA ASP A 115 -15.98 -7.01 -4.52
C ASP A 115 -15.35 -8.26 -3.88
N ILE A 116 -14.27 -8.05 -3.13
CA ILE A 116 -13.55 -9.08 -2.38
C ILE A 116 -13.65 -8.92 -0.86
N ALA A 117 -14.31 -7.86 -0.37
CA ALA A 117 -14.45 -7.61 1.07
C ALA A 117 -14.98 -8.84 1.83
N ASP A 118 -16.01 -9.51 1.29
CA ASP A 118 -16.66 -10.66 1.94
C ASP A 118 -15.82 -11.94 1.97
N ILE A 119 -14.72 -12.00 1.21
CA ILE A 119 -13.83 -13.16 1.15
C ILE A 119 -12.47 -12.91 1.80
N LEU A 120 -12.20 -11.69 2.23
CA LEU A 120 -10.98 -11.36 2.95
C LEU A 120 -11.11 -11.79 4.42
N PRO A 121 -10.07 -12.38 5.02
CA PRO A 121 -10.04 -12.57 6.46
C PRO A 121 -9.89 -11.21 7.16
N GLU A 122 -10.46 -11.06 8.36
CA GLU A 122 -10.31 -9.84 9.15
C GLU A 122 -8.94 -9.81 9.83
N TYR A 123 -8.19 -8.72 9.62
CA TYR A 123 -6.93 -8.47 10.29
C TYR A 123 -6.96 -7.19 11.10
N LYS A 124 -6.48 -7.26 12.34
CA LYS A 124 -6.27 -6.08 13.19
C LYS A 124 -4.84 -5.58 13.06
N PHE A 125 -4.68 -4.26 13.06
CA PHE A 125 -3.38 -3.62 12.94
C PHE A 125 -2.42 -4.08 14.04
N GLU A 126 -2.90 -4.14 15.29
CA GLU A 126 -2.12 -4.49 16.48
C GLU A 126 -1.56 -5.92 16.38
N ASP A 127 -2.39 -6.85 15.91
CA ASP A 127 -2.03 -8.27 15.78
C ASP A 127 -0.96 -8.48 14.69
N LEU A 128 -0.96 -7.66 13.64
CA LEU A 128 -0.03 -7.77 12.52
C LEU A 128 1.22 -6.91 12.65
N LEU A 129 1.26 -5.96 13.60
CA LEU A 129 2.37 -5.02 13.73
C LEU A 129 3.71 -5.72 13.95
N GLY A 130 3.76 -6.69 14.86
CA GLY A 130 4.97 -7.47 15.13
C GLY A 130 5.46 -8.23 13.89
N TRP A 131 4.55 -8.93 13.22
CA TRP A 131 4.85 -9.63 11.95
C TRP A 131 5.37 -8.67 10.89
N ARG A 132 4.78 -7.48 10.75
CA ARG A 132 5.17 -6.51 9.72
C ARG A 132 6.56 -5.94 9.98
N ILE A 133 6.87 -5.62 11.23
CA ILE A 133 8.19 -5.16 11.66
C ILE A 133 9.27 -6.17 11.27
N GLU A 134 9.06 -7.46 11.59
CA GLU A 134 10.00 -8.50 11.21
C GLU A 134 10.19 -8.59 9.70
N ARG A 135 9.11 -8.45 8.94
CA ARG A 135 9.15 -8.48 7.49
C ARG A 135 9.96 -7.30 6.93
N ILE A 136 9.78 -6.09 7.46
CA ILE A 136 10.59 -4.92 7.07
C ILE A 136 12.08 -5.19 7.35
N LEU A 137 12.43 -5.64 8.56
CA LEU A 137 13.82 -5.95 8.92
C LEU A 137 14.45 -7.04 8.02
N LYS A 138 13.67 -8.07 7.65
CA LYS A 138 14.11 -9.10 6.71
C LYS A 138 14.33 -8.53 5.30
N LEU A 139 13.46 -7.62 4.85
CA LEU A 139 13.58 -6.98 3.53
C LEU A 139 14.80 -6.06 3.43
N ILE A 140 15.09 -5.28 4.47
CA ILE A 140 16.30 -4.43 4.51
C ILE A 140 17.55 -5.25 4.20
N LYS A 141 17.72 -6.39 4.88
CA LYS A 141 18.89 -7.27 4.70
C LYS A 141 18.98 -7.87 3.30
N ARG A 142 17.84 -8.21 2.70
CA ARG A 142 17.77 -8.86 1.38
C ARG A 142 17.88 -7.87 0.21
N SER A 143 17.63 -6.60 0.45
CA SER A 143 17.48 -5.59 -0.59
C SER A 143 18.62 -4.57 -0.63
N LYS A 144 19.78 -4.94 -0.07
CA LYS A 144 21.00 -4.13 -0.12
C LYS A 144 21.35 -3.77 -1.56
N GLY A 145 21.62 -2.49 -1.82
CA GLY A 145 21.86 -1.95 -3.16
C GLY A 145 20.59 -1.59 -3.95
N ASN A 146 19.39 -1.78 -3.40
CA ASN A 146 18.13 -1.36 -4.02
C ASN A 146 17.59 -0.09 -3.37
N SER A 147 18.09 1.06 -3.81
CA SER A 147 17.69 2.38 -3.30
C SER A 147 16.18 2.64 -3.39
N LYS A 148 15.51 2.27 -4.51
CA LYS A 148 14.05 2.45 -4.66
C LYS A 148 13.30 1.72 -3.52
N LEU A 149 13.70 0.48 -3.21
CA LEU A 149 13.08 -0.30 -2.16
C LEU A 149 13.40 0.24 -0.76
N MET A 150 14.62 0.74 -0.51
CA MET A 150 14.95 1.38 0.78
C MET A 150 14.07 2.60 1.07
N HIS A 151 13.83 3.45 0.07
CA HIS A 151 12.90 4.58 0.22
C HIS A 151 11.47 4.12 0.49
N ILE A 152 11.02 3.04 -0.15
CA ILE A 152 9.69 2.45 0.09
C ILE A 152 9.59 1.97 1.54
N LEU A 153 10.60 1.25 2.04
CA LEU A 153 10.63 0.74 3.41
C LEU A 153 10.69 1.88 4.43
N ALA A 154 11.50 2.93 4.20
CA ALA A 154 11.55 4.10 5.07
C ALA A 154 10.20 4.83 5.13
N GLY A 155 9.57 5.07 3.97
CA GLY A 155 8.25 5.67 3.91
C GLY A 155 7.15 4.80 4.56
N GLU A 156 7.33 3.48 4.57
CA GLU A 156 6.45 2.59 5.33
C GLU A 156 6.68 2.67 6.83
N THR A 157 7.94 2.64 7.29
CA THR A 157 8.30 2.80 8.70
C THR A 157 7.75 4.11 9.27
N VAL A 158 7.78 5.20 8.49
CA VAL A 158 7.17 6.48 8.85
C VAL A 158 5.65 6.35 9.07
N ARG A 159 4.94 5.65 8.16
CA ARG A 159 3.49 5.45 8.30
C ARG A 159 3.15 4.62 9.54
N LEU A 160 3.89 3.52 9.78
CA LEU A 160 3.71 2.71 10.99
C LEU A 160 3.96 3.53 12.25
N LEU A 161 5.04 4.32 12.28
CA LEU A 161 5.35 5.22 13.39
C LEU A 161 4.22 6.21 13.66
N ALA A 162 3.62 6.80 12.62
CA ALA A 162 2.52 7.72 12.79
C ALA A 162 1.25 7.01 13.31
N LEU A 163 0.91 5.83 12.78
CA LEU A 163 -0.25 5.06 13.21
C LEU A 163 -0.18 4.69 14.70
N ILE A 164 0.96 4.17 15.16
CA ILE A 164 1.13 3.83 16.59
C ILE A 164 1.08 5.06 17.52
N ASN A 165 1.31 6.25 16.97
CA ASN A 165 1.23 7.53 17.70
C ASN A 165 -0.12 8.23 17.52
N GLY A 166 -1.13 7.51 17.00
CA GLY A 166 -2.51 7.95 16.92
C GLY A 166 -2.88 8.68 15.62
N ALA A 167 -2.19 8.41 14.51
CA ALA A 167 -2.69 8.82 13.20
C ALA A 167 -4.00 8.10 12.91
N LYS A 168 -5.02 8.87 12.49
CA LYS A 168 -6.37 8.34 12.29
C LYS A 168 -6.53 7.54 11.01
N SER A 169 -5.67 7.78 10.01
CA SER A 169 -5.74 7.15 8.71
C SER A 169 -4.38 7.20 8.01
N LEU A 170 -4.29 6.60 6.82
CA LEU A 170 -3.13 6.72 5.93
C LEU A 170 -3.11 8.01 5.09
N LYS A 171 -4.06 8.93 5.28
CA LYS A 171 -4.04 10.23 4.60
C LYS A 171 -2.75 10.97 4.89
N LYS A 172 -2.15 11.54 3.85
CA LYS A 172 -0.85 12.24 3.92
C LYS A 172 -0.81 13.30 5.02
N ASN A 173 -1.89 14.06 5.19
CA ASN A 173 -1.98 15.09 6.23
C ASN A 173 -2.07 14.50 7.64
N ASP A 174 -2.77 13.39 7.84
CA ASP A 174 -2.87 12.75 9.16
C ASP A 174 -1.50 12.22 9.60
N ILE A 175 -0.76 11.61 8.67
CA ILE A 175 0.62 11.16 8.90
C ILE A 175 1.50 12.37 9.25
N MET A 176 1.51 13.41 8.42
CA MET A 176 2.28 14.64 8.65
C MET A 176 2.02 15.27 10.02
N ASN A 177 0.75 15.47 10.37
CA ASN A 177 0.33 16.08 11.63
C ASN A 177 0.88 15.31 12.85
N ILE A 178 0.87 13.97 12.79
CA ILE A 178 1.41 13.16 13.87
C ILE A 178 2.93 13.24 13.93
N LEU A 179 3.64 13.21 12.79
CA LEU A 179 5.10 13.35 12.76
C LEU A 179 5.56 14.69 13.36
N GLU A 180 4.84 15.78 13.06
CA GLU A 180 5.07 17.09 13.66
C GLU A 180 4.79 17.09 15.17
N LYS A 181 3.68 16.46 15.60
CA LYS A 181 3.30 16.35 17.01
C LYS A 181 4.34 15.59 17.84
N ILE A 182 4.86 14.48 17.33
CA ILE A 182 5.90 13.69 18.02
C ILE A 182 7.31 14.26 17.87
N ARG A 183 7.47 15.30 17.03
CA ARG A 183 8.74 15.99 16.77
C ARG A 183 9.85 15.05 16.30
N ASP A 184 9.52 14.06 15.46
CA ASP A 184 10.53 13.21 14.81
C ASP A 184 10.97 13.85 13.49
N GLU A 185 12.01 14.70 13.58
CA GLU A 185 12.47 15.55 12.47
C GLU A 185 12.92 14.75 11.24
N GLU A 186 13.66 13.65 11.43
CA GLU A 186 14.12 12.81 10.31
C GLU A 186 12.94 12.10 9.63
N ALA A 187 11.95 11.63 10.40
CA ALA A 187 10.76 11.01 9.82
C ALA A 187 9.94 12.04 9.03
N LEU A 188 9.84 13.27 9.55
CA LEU A 188 9.20 14.39 8.88
C LEU A 188 9.91 14.76 7.58
N GLU A 189 11.25 14.81 7.58
CA GLU A 189 12.05 15.11 6.40
C GLU A 189 11.88 14.04 5.32
N ILE A 190 11.95 12.75 5.68
CA ILE A 190 11.72 11.64 4.75
C ILE A 190 10.31 11.70 4.16
N TYR A 191 9.31 12.01 4.97
CA TYR A 191 7.93 12.09 4.48
C TYR A 191 7.71 13.31 3.58
N LYS A 192 8.24 14.48 3.94
CA LYS A 192 8.22 15.69 3.09
C LYS A 192 8.92 15.43 1.76
N ALA A 193 10.06 14.76 1.76
CA ALA A 193 10.74 14.35 0.55
C ALA A 193 9.84 13.47 -0.33
N TYR A 194 9.12 12.51 0.25
CA TYR A 194 8.14 11.70 -0.48
C TYR A 194 7.04 12.56 -1.11
N LEU A 195 6.48 13.52 -0.37
CA LEU A 195 5.43 14.42 -0.86
C LEU A 195 5.91 15.38 -1.96
N ASP A 196 7.21 15.67 -2.02
CA ASP A 196 7.82 16.51 -3.05
C ASP A 196 8.41 15.69 -4.21
N GLY A 197 7.89 14.48 -4.47
CA GLY A 197 8.34 13.64 -5.58
C GLY A 197 9.73 13.03 -5.38
N ARG A 198 10.16 12.82 -4.13
CA ARG A 198 11.47 12.26 -3.73
C ARG A 198 12.67 13.08 -4.21
N LYS A 199 12.55 14.41 -4.27
CA LYS A 199 13.66 15.31 -4.65
C LYS A 199 14.89 15.19 -3.75
N LEU A 200 14.71 14.86 -2.46
CA LEU A 200 15.82 14.57 -1.56
C LEU A 200 16.25 13.11 -1.69
N LYS A 201 17.48 12.90 -2.16
CA LYS A 201 18.10 11.57 -2.23
C LYS A 201 18.86 11.30 -0.94
N PHE A 202 18.22 10.59 -0.02
CA PHE A 202 18.89 9.97 1.11
C PHE A 202 19.74 8.80 0.62
N ASP A 203 20.97 8.68 1.12
CA ASP A 203 21.77 7.50 0.85
C ASP A 203 21.21 6.26 1.57
N GLU A 204 21.62 5.08 1.10
CA GLU A 204 21.15 3.80 1.63
C GLU A 204 21.54 3.61 3.10
N GLU A 205 22.73 4.05 3.51
CA GLU A 205 23.21 3.87 4.89
C GLU A 205 22.33 4.66 5.87
N PHE A 206 22.00 5.90 5.52
CA PHE A 206 21.07 6.72 6.28
C PHE A 206 19.69 6.06 6.39
N LEU A 207 19.12 5.60 5.27
CA LEU A 207 17.80 4.97 5.26
C LEU A 207 17.75 3.71 6.12
N VAL A 208 18.79 2.87 6.07
CA VAL A 208 18.89 1.66 6.91
C VAL A 208 18.90 2.03 8.39
N LYS A 209 19.80 2.95 8.80
CA LYS A 209 19.88 3.41 10.19
C LYS A 209 18.57 4.03 10.66
N PHE A 210 17.95 4.84 9.82
CA PHE A 210 16.65 5.45 10.10
C PHE A 210 15.58 4.38 10.38
N ILE A 211 15.45 3.39 9.48
CA ILE A 211 14.45 2.33 9.60
C ILE A 211 14.67 1.53 10.89
N GLU A 212 15.91 1.08 11.14
CA GLU A 212 16.24 0.29 12.33
C GLU A 212 15.93 1.07 13.62
N ALA A 213 16.34 2.33 13.70
CA ALA A 213 16.09 3.17 14.87
C ALA A 213 14.59 3.38 15.14
N ARG A 214 13.77 3.58 14.10
CA ARG A 214 12.32 3.81 14.27
C ARG A 214 11.57 2.52 14.56
N ILE A 215 12.01 1.39 14.01
CA ILE A 215 11.48 0.08 14.38
C ILE A 215 11.67 -0.19 15.87
N GLU A 216 12.84 0.13 16.44
CA GLU A 216 13.06 -0.04 17.88
C GLU A 216 12.15 0.88 18.72
N LYS A 217 11.86 2.11 18.26
CA LYS A 217 10.85 2.96 18.90
C LYS A 217 9.45 2.33 18.83
N ILE A 218 9.07 1.81 17.66
CA ILE A 218 7.76 1.18 17.45
C ILE A 218 7.58 -0.02 18.38
N LYS A 219 8.61 -0.89 18.49
CA LYS A 219 8.57 -2.04 19.40
C LYS A 219 8.32 -1.65 20.85
N LYS A 220 9.03 -0.61 21.34
CA LYS A 220 8.88 -0.11 22.72
C LYS A 220 7.46 0.41 22.98
N ALA A 221 6.92 1.21 22.08
CA ALA A 221 5.55 1.72 22.21
C ALA A 221 4.50 0.59 22.19
N SER A 222 4.77 -0.49 21.46
CA SER A 222 3.87 -1.65 21.36
C SER A 222 3.93 -2.54 22.61
N SER A 223 5.09 -2.62 23.29
CA SER A 223 5.24 -3.38 24.53
C SER A 223 4.69 -2.68 25.77
N ASP A 224 4.60 -1.35 25.74
CA ASP A 224 4.08 -0.53 26.85
C ASP A 224 2.55 -0.39 26.82
N SER A 225 1.87 -1.01 25.84
CA SER A 225 0.42 -1.11 25.78
C SER A 225 -0.05 -2.25 26.70
N PRO A 226 -0.97 -2.03 27.65
CA PRO A 226 -1.40 -3.08 28.57
C PRO A 226 -2.00 -4.26 27.78
N PRO A 227 -1.78 -5.52 28.23
CA PRO A 227 -2.39 -6.68 27.57
C PRO A 227 -3.92 -6.52 27.59
N LEU A 228 -4.52 -6.59 26.40
CA LEU A 228 -5.97 -6.62 26.21
C LEU A 228 -6.52 -7.90 26.86
N GLY A 229 -6.88 -7.79 28.13
CA GLY A 229 -7.41 -8.90 28.94
C GLY A 229 -7.62 -8.60 30.42
N ALA A 230 -7.71 -7.33 30.84
CA ALA A 230 -8.03 -6.99 32.22
C ALA A 230 -8.82 -5.67 32.34
N ILE A 231 -10.05 -5.64 31.79
CA ILE A 231 -11.19 -4.88 32.34
C ILE A 231 -12.45 -5.72 32.10
#